data_AF-A0A6V7LRL4-F1
#
_entry.id   AF-A0A6V7LRL4-F1
#
_cell.length_a   1.000
_cell.length_b   1.000
_cell.length_c   1.000
_cell.angle_alpha   90.00
_cell.angle_beta   90.00
_cell.angle_gamma   90.00
#
_symmetry.space_group_name_H-M   'P 1'
#
loop_
_entity.id
_entity.type
_entity.pdbx_description
1 polymer ?
#
loop_
_entity_poly.entity_id
_entity_poly.type
_entity_poly.pdbx_seq_one_letter_code
_entity_poly.pdbx_strand_id
1 'polypeptide(L)'
;MFCRHWALKESYVKALSVGITVNLEELDFHTKSNLNQDRVITDTILYKNGAQQNWIFEESLIDCNHCVSVAFEKGQIDSSHENNLFRELKFDELMVNAVPLYPEDENYSRVYFAKAEKP
;
A
#
# COMPACT_ATOMS: atom_id res chain seq x y z
N MET A 1 2.17 -6.98 -14.33
CA MET A 1 2.54 -8.09 -13.42
C MET A 1 3.64 -7.73 -12.43
N PHE A 2 4.75 -7.10 -12.83
CA PHE A 2 5.84 -6.70 -11.92
C PHE A 2 5.37 -5.79 -10.77
N CYS A 3 4.71 -4.66 -11.05
CA CYS A 3 4.28 -3.69 -10.04
C CYS A 3 3.33 -4.31 -8.98
N ARG A 4 2.46 -5.24 -9.40
CA ARG A 4 1.57 -5.99 -8.48
C ARG A 4 2.38 -6.80 -7.46
N HIS A 5 3.35 -7.60 -7.93
CA HIS A 5 4.20 -8.39 -7.04
C HIS A 5 5.10 -7.53 -6.17
N TRP A 6 5.57 -6.40 -6.70
CA TRP A 6 6.30 -5.41 -5.92
C TRP A 6 5.43 -4.83 -4.79
N ALA A 7 4.21 -4.39 -5.10
CA ALA A 7 3.26 -3.88 -4.10
C ALA A 7 2.93 -4.91 -3.02
N LEU A 8 2.74 -6.18 -3.40
CA LEU A 8 2.54 -7.29 -2.47
C LEU A 8 3.72 -7.45 -1.50
N LYS A 9 4.95 -7.56 -2.03
CA LYS A 9 6.18 -7.68 -1.22
C LYS A 9 6.36 -6.49 -0.29
N GLU A 10 6.21 -5.27 -0.80
CA GLU A 10 6.32 -4.04 -0.01
C GLU A 10 5.26 -3.96 1.08
N SER A 11 4.00 -4.31 0.78
CA SER A 11 2.93 -4.29 1.78
C SER A 11 3.21 -5.26 2.95
N TYR A 12 3.73 -6.45 2.65
CA TYR A 12 4.13 -7.43 3.66
C TYR A 12 5.31 -6.93 4.51
N VAL A 13 6.37 -6.45 3.87
CA VAL A 13 7.58 -5.95 4.56
C VAL A 13 7.27 -4.75 5.45
N LYS A 14 6.41 -3.84 4.98
CA LYS A 14 5.91 -2.70 5.76
C LYS A 14 5.09 -3.16 6.96
N ALA A 15 4.19 -4.14 6.78
CA ALA A 15 3.41 -4.67 7.89
C ALA A 15 4.29 -5.32 8.98
N LEU A 16 5.37 -5.99 8.58
CA LEU A 16 6.36 -6.54 9.52
C LEU A 16 7.25 -5.49 10.20
N SER A 17 7.32 -4.26 9.68
CA SER A 17 8.18 -3.18 10.20
C SER A 17 9.68 -3.51 10.24
N VAL A 18 10.17 -4.25 9.24
CA VAL A 18 11.56 -4.77 9.18
C VAL A 18 12.47 -4.02 8.19
N GLY A 19 11.91 -3.06 7.45
CA GLY A 19 12.67 -2.29 6.44
C GLY A 19 13.27 -3.16 5.34
N ILE A 20 14.42 -2.75 4.80
CA ILE A 20 15.07 -3.38 3.62
C ILE A 20 15.79 -4.71 3.91
N THR A 21 15.67 -5.25 5.13
CA THR A 21 16.48 -6.40 5.57
C THR A 21 15.91 -7.75 5.13
N VAL A 22 14.68 -7.77 4.59
CA VAL A 22 14.05 -9.00 4.14
C VAL A 22 14.63 -9.42 2.80
N ASN A 23 15.13 -10.65 2.74
CA ASN A 23 15.47 -11.28 1.48
C ASN A 23 14.19 -11.51 0.65
N LEU A 24 14.00 -10.69 -0.38
CA LEU A 24 12.80 -10.73 -1.21
C LEU A 24 12.72 -12.00 -2.08
N GLU A 25 13.83 -12.71 -2.31
CA GLU A 25 13.84 -13.97 -3.06
C GLU A 25 13.14 -15.10 -2.30
N GLU A 26 13.08 -15.01 -0.97
CA GLU A 26 12.38 -16.00 -0.13
C GLU A 26 10.87 -15.87 -0.20
N LEU A 27 10.36 -14.74 -0.71
CA LEU A 27 8.94 -14.41 -0.77
C LEU A 27 8.35 -14.77 -2.15
N ASP A 28 7.43 -15.72 -2.14
CA ASP A 28 6.72 -16.21 -3.32
C ASP A 28 5.22 -15.94 -3.19
N PHE A 29 4.68 -15.13 -4.09
CA PHE A 29 3.29 -14.70 -4.09
C PHE A 29 2.52 -15.40 -5.21
N HIS A 30 1.48 -16.13 -4.84
CA HIS A 30 0.63 -16.84 -5.78
C HIS A 30 -0.67 -16.07 -5.98
N THR A 31 -0.71 -15.26 -7.04
CA THR A 31 -1.88 -14.50 -7.45
C THR A 31 -2.86 -15.36 -8.25
N LYS A 32 -4.17 -15.15 -8.07
CA LYS A 32 -5.20 -15.93 -8.78
C LYS A 32 -6.13 -15.04 -9.60
N SER A 33 -6.86 -14.15 -8.95
CA SER A 33 -7.78 -13.24 -9.64
C SER A 33 -7.04 -12.08 -10.31
N ASN A 34 -7.64 -11.55 -11.39
CA ASN A 34 -7.20 -10.31 -12.01
C ASN A 34 -7.65 -9.11 -11.15
N LEU A 35 -6.87 -8.04 -11.18
CA LEU A 35 -7.21 -6.80 -10.49
C LEU A 35 -8.30 -6.03 -11.25
N ASN A 36 -9.13 -5.32 -10.49
CA ASN A 36 -10.20 -4.47 -11.00
C ASN A 36 -10.33 -3.23 -10.10
N GLN A 37 -10.89 -2.13 -10.62
CA GLN A 37 -11.08 -0.89 -9.86
C GLN A 37 -12.28 -0.94 -8.91
N ASP A 38 -13.31 -1.67 -9.30
CA ASP A 38 -14.59 -1.73 -8.59
C ASP A 38 -14.65 -2.89 -7.58
N ARG A 39 -13.53 -3.60 -7.38
CA ARG A 39 -13.48 -4.79 -6.53
C ARG A 39 -12.14 -4.99 -5.85
N VAL A 40 -12.21 -5.34 -4.56
CA VAL A 40 -11.09 -5.90 -3.80
C VAL A 40 -11.08 -7.42 -3.95
N ILE A 41 -9.90 -8.00 -4.18
CA ILE A 41 -9.66 -9.45 -4.16
C ILE A 41 -8.77 -9.82 -2.98
N THR A 42 -8.90 -11.04 -2.49
CA THR A 42 -8.19 -11.55 -1.30
C THR A 42 -7.64 -12.97 -1.47
N ASP A 43 -7.58 -13.45 -2.70
CA ASP A 43 -7.26 -14.85 -3.03
C ASP A 43 -5.76 -15.11 -3.28
N THR A 44 -4.92 -14.08 -3.09
CA THR A 44 -3.46 -14.18 -3.16
C THR A 44 -2.88 -14.82 -1.91
N ILE A 45 -1.95 -15.75 -2.12
CA ILE A 45 -1.30 -16.53 -1.05
C ILE A 45 0.19 -16.22 -1.04
N LEU A 46 0.74 -15.96 0.15
CA LEU A 46 2.19 -15.82 0.35
C LEU A 46 2.78 -17.15 0.83
N TYR A 47 3.88 -17.56 0.19
CA TYR A 47 4.81 -18.56 0.66
C TYR A 47 6.14 -17.88 1.01
N LYS A 48 6.74 -18.31 2.13
CA LYS A 48 8.12 -17.96 2.48
C LYS A 48 8.93 -19.24 2.60
N ASN A 49 10.00 -19.36 1.82
CA ASN A 49 10.83 -20.58 1.77
C ASN A 49 10.00 -21.87 1.58
N GLY A 50 8.98 -21.80 0.71
CA GLY A 50 8.07 -22.92 0.42
C GLY A 50 6.99 -23.17 1.47
N ALA A 51 6.98 -22.48 2.61
CA ALA A 51 5.95 -22.60 3.63
C ALA A 51 4.86 -21.53 3.47
N GLN A 52 3.60 -21.94 3.46
CA GLN A 52 2.48 -21.00 3.38
C GLN A 52 2.42 -20.12 4.63
N GLN A 53 2.26 -18.82 4.45
CA GLN A 53 2.20 -17.85 5.54
C GLN A 53 0.76 -17.55 5.95
N ASN A 54 0.56 -17.18 7.22
CA ASN A 54 -0.75 -16.88 7.78
C ASN A 54 -1.17 -15.42 7.56
N TRP A 55 -1.14 -14.97 6.30
CA TRP A 55 -1.40 -13.59 5.91
C TRP A 55 -2.57 -13.50 4.91
N ILE A 56 -3.25 -12.36 4.90
CA ILE A 56 -4.26 -11.96 3.92
C ILE A 56 -3.72 -10.73 3.18
N PHE A 57 -3.98 -10.69 1.88
CA PHE A 57 -3.64 -9.57 1.01
C PHE A 57 -4.90 -9.07 0.33
N GLU A 58 -5.31 -7.84 0.62
CA GLU A 58 -6.33 -7.13 -0.16
C GLU A 58 -5.65 -6.46 -1.35
N GLU A 59 -6.12 -6.75 -2.57
CA GLU A 59 -5.59 -6.14 -3.78
C GLU A 59 -6.72 -5.50 -4.60
N SER A 60 -6.45 -4.33 -5.17
CA SER A 60 -7.35 -3.64 -6.10
C SER A 60 -6.56 -2.70 -7.03
N LEU A 61 -7.24 -2.15 -8.03
CA LEU A 61 -6.76 -1.00 -8.77
C LEU A 61 -7.40 0.26 -8.19
N ILE A 62 -6.63 1.33 -7.98
CA ILE A 62 -7.20 2.65 -7.64
C ILE A 62 -7.51 3.47 -8.89
N ASP A 63 -6.85 3.15 -10.01
CA ASP A 63 -7.15 3.66 -11.36
C ASP A 63 -6.63 2.67 -12.42
N CYS A 64 -6.50 3.06 -13.69
CA CYS A 64 -6.11 2.12 -14.75
C CYS A 64 -4.64 1.68 -14.71
N ASN A 65 -3.79 2.37 -13.95
CA ASN A 65 -2.34 2.19 -13.96
C ASN A 65 -1.77 1.84 -12.58
N HIS A 66 -2.51 2.08 -11.51
CA HIS A 66 -2.01 1.94 -10.14
C HIS A 66 -2.70 0.78 -9.41
N CYS A 67 -1.91 -0.22 -9.04
CA CYS A 67 -2.34 -1.30 -8.15
C CYS A 67 -1.96 -0.98 -6.70
N VAL A 68 -2.80 -1.41 -5.77
CA VAL A 68 -2.57 -1.32 -4.33
C VAL A 68 -2.67 -2.71 -3.70
N SER A 69 -1.88 -2.90 -2.65
CA SER A 69 -1.90 -4.11 -1.82
C SER A 69 -1.89 -3.72 -0.35
N VAL A 70 -2.76 -4.33 0.44
CA VAL A 70 -2.79 -4.17 1.90
C VAL A 70 -2.60 -5.54 2.54
N ALA A 71 -1.63 -5.66 3.44
CA ALA A 71 -1.25 -6.91 4.07
C ALA A 71 -1.69 -6.93 5.53
N PHE A 72 -2.33 -8.03 5.94
CA PHE A 72 -2.78 -8.22 7.32
C PHE A 72 -2.54 -9.65 7.79
N GLU A 73 -2.22 -9.82 9.06
CA GLU A 73 -2.11 -11.15 9.65
C GLU A 73 -3.50 -11.73 9.90
N LYS A 74 -3.71 -13.02 9.56
CA LYS A 74 -5.00 -13.68 9.76
C LYS A 74 -5.36 -13.67 11.25
N GLY A 75 -6.56 -13.17 11.55
CA GLY A 75 -7.07 -13.04 12.92
C GLY A 75 -6.98 -11.61 13.49
N GLN A 76 -6.34 -10.67 12.79
CA GLN A 76 -6.40 -9.24 13.14
C GLN A 76 -7.64 -8.52 12.61
N ILE A 77 -8.41 -9.19 11.74
CA ILE A 77 -9.53 -8.61 11.02
C ILE A 77 -10.79 -9.43 11.26
N ASP A 78 -11.84 -8.77 11.75
CA ASP A 78 -13.18 -9.34 11.84
C ASP A 78 -13.82 -9.45 10.44
N SER A 79 -14.78 -10.37 10.29
CA SER A 79 -15.52 -10.66 9.05
C SER A 79 -16.29 -9.48 8.40
N SER A 80 -16.19 -8.26 8.94
CA SER A 80 -16.89 -7.07 8.47
C SER A 80 -16.21 -6.33 7.31
N HIS A 81 -15.06 -6.81 6.83
CA HIS A 81 -14.25 -6.17 5.79
C HIS A 81 -14.76 -6.42 4.35
N GLU A 82 -16.07 -6.63 4.17
CA GLU A 82 -16.66 -6.77 2.84
C GLU A 82 -16.78 -5.36 2.19
N ASN A 83 -16.09 -5.16 1.06
CA ASN A 83 -16.06 -3.93 0.23
C ASN A 83 -15.20 -2.74 0.72
N ASN A 84 -13.95 -2.98 1.14
CA ASN A 84 -12.96 -1.93 1.44
C ASN A 84 -12.34 -1.28 0.18
N LEU A 85 -13.16 -0.73 -0.70
CA LEU A 85 -12.63 0.08 -1.80
C LEU A 85 -12.00 1.36 -1.24
N PHE A 86 -10.86 1.75 -1.82
CA PHE A 86 -10.22 3.01 -1.49
C PHE A 86 -11.13 4.19 -1.86
N ARG A 87 -11.15 5.19 -0.98
CA ARG A 87 -11.80 6.47 -1.24
C ARG A 87 -10.74 7.55 -1.44
N GLU A 88 -10.81 8.25 -2.56
CA GLU A 88 -9.98 9.42 -2.81
C GLU A 88 -10.41 10.58 -1.89
N LEU A 89 -9.44 11.25 -1.26
CA LEU A 89 -9.66 12.40 -0.39
C LEU A 89 -9.15 13.67 -1.07
N LYS A 90 -9.99 14.70 -1.10
CA LYS A 90 -9.56 16.04 -1.53
C LYS A 90 -8.75 16.73 -0.44
N PHE A 91 -7.93 17.71 -0.82
CA PHE A 91 -7.15 18.51 0.12
C PHE A 91 -8.02 19.12 1.23
N ASP A 92 -9.16 19.71 0.88
CA ASP A 92 -10.06 20.31 1.86
C ASP A 92 -10.56 19.28 2.91
N GLU A 93 -10.81 18.04 2.49
CA GLU A 93 -11.19 16.95 3.39
C GLU A 93 -10.05 16.56 4.34
N LEU A 94 -8.81 16.52 3.82
CA LEU A 94 -7.61 16.27 4.63
C LEU A 94 -7.39 17.37 5.67
N MET A 95 -7.77 18.61 5.35
CA MET A 95 -7.50 19.79 6.17
C MET A 95 -8.59 20.11 7.20
N VAL A 96 -9.75 19.45 7.18
CA VAL A 96 -10.92 19.77 8.05
C VAL A 96 -10.55 19.95 9.52
N ASN A 97 -9.66 19.10 10.04
CA ASN A 97 -9.26 19.11 11.46
C ASN A 97 -7.79 19.47 11.66
N ALA A 98 -7.11 19.97 10.63
CA ALA A 98 -5.70 20.34 10.72
C ALA A 98 -5.53 21.62 11.55
N VAL A 99 -4.57 21.61 12.47
CA VAL A 99 -4.18 22.79 13.28
C VAL A 99 -2.69 23.04 13.06
N PRO A 100 -2.27 24.28 12.76
CA PRO A 100 -0.86 24.59 12.58
C PRO A 100 -0.09 24.37 13.88
N LEU A 101 0.97 23.57 13.81
CA LEU A 101 1.89 23.32 14.94
C LEU A 101 3.02 24.35 15.00
N TYR A 102 3.33 24.98 13.88
CA TYR A 102 4.40 25.96 13.73
C TYR A 102 3.92 27.16 12.91
N PRO A 103 4.55 28.34 13.06
CA PRO A 103 4.32 29.47 12.17
C PRO A 103 4.62 29.11 10.72
N GLU A 104 4.04 29.87 9.79
CA GLU A 104 4.32 29.74 8.36
C GLU A 104 5.79 30.00 8.06
N ASP A 105 6.41 29.10 7.28
CA ASP A 105 7.77 29.25 6.77
C ASP A 105 7.74 29.38 5.24
N GLU A 106 7.53 30.60 4.77
CA GLU A 106 7.53 30.92 3.34
C GLU A 106 8.88 30.58 2.67
N ASN A 107 9.98 30.67 3.42
CA ASN A 107 11.30 30.42 2.88
C ASN A 107 11.50 28.93 2.59
N TYR A 108 10.97 28.03 3.42
CA TYR A 108 10.96 26.59 3.15
C TYR A 108 10.28 26.29 1.81
N SER A 109 9.06 26.80 1.60
CA SER A 109 8.31 26.62 0.36
C SER A 109 9.09 27.15 -0.84
N ARG A 110 9.61 28.39 -0.75
CA ARG A 110 10.38 29.01 -1.83
C ARG A 110 11.62 28.20 -2.20
N VAL A 111 12.36 27.70 -1.21
CA VAL A 111 13.56 26.89 -1.43
C VAL A 111 13.21 25.52 -2.01
N TYR A 112 12.13 24.89 -1.57
CA TYR A 112 11.68 23.60 -2.09
C TYR A 112 11.34 23.69 -3.59
N PHE A 113 10.53 24.67 -3.98
CA PHE A 113 10.12 24.87 -5.38
C PHE A 113 11.22 25.41 -6.29
N ALA A 114 12.28 26.01 -5.74
CA ALA A 114 13.44 26.45 -6.52
C ALA A 114 14.40 25.31 -6.89
N LYS A 115 14.21 24.09 -6.39
CA LYS A 115 15.05 22.93 -6.72
C LYS A 115 14.83 22.56 -8.19
N ALA A 116 15.90 22.57 -8.98
CA ALA A 116 15.85 22.08 -10.34
C ALA A 116 15.55 20.58 -10.35
N GLU A 117 14.49 20.18 -11.05
CA GLU A 117 14.24 18.78 -11.36
C GLU A 117 15.36 18.27 -12.26
N LYS A 118 15.99 17.16 -11.88
CA LYS A 118 16.94 16.46 -12.73
C LYS A 118 16.19 15.35 -13.47
N PRO A 119 16.47 15.15 -14.77
CA PRO A 119 15.90 14.05 -15.54
C PRO A 119 16.29 12.69 -14.97
#